data_AF-A0A946X8P4-F1
#
_entry.id   AF-A0A946X8P4-F1
#
_cell.length_a   1.000
_cell.length_b   1.000
_cell.length_c   1.000
_cell.angle_alpha   90.00
_cell.angle_beta   90.00
_cell.angle_gamma   90.00
#
_symmetry.space_group_name_H-M   'P 1'
#
loop_
_entity.id
_entity.type
_entity.pdbx_description
1 polymer ?
#
loop_
_entity_poly.entity_id
_entity_poly.type
_entity_poly.pdbx_seq_one_letter_code
_entity_poly.pdbx_strand_id
1 'polypeptide(L)'
;MNYLIGTYECTVDVKGRIMIPIALKKQLSSVVKKGFVLKRAVFQQCLELYPISQWEQLITKVNSLNRFKKKNNDFIRRFTAGVKFIELD
;
A
#
# COMPACT_ATOMS: atom_id res chain seq x y z
N MET A 1 -13.44 10.85 -8.01
CA MET A 1 -12.86 9.56 -7.56
C MET A 1 -11.83 9.16 -8.59
N ASN A 2 -10.55 9.14 -8.23
CA ASN A 2 -9.52 8.62 -9.12
C ASN A 2 -9.35 7.13 -8.78
N TYR A 3 -9.87 6.26 -9.64
CA TYR A 3 -9.56 4.84 -9.62
C TYR A 3 -8.27 4.59 -10.39
N LEU A 4 -7.48 3.59 -9.98
CA LEU A 4 -6.33 3.12 -10.76
C LEU A 4 -6.80 2.03 -11.72
N ILE A 5 -6.50 2.18 -13.01
CA ILE A 5 -6.82 1.19 -14.03
C ILE A 5 -5.58 0.81 -14.84
N GLY A 6 -5.50 -0.48 -15.13
CA GLY A 6 -4.53 -1.09 -16.04
C GLY A 6 -3.76 -2.22 -15.38
N THR A 7 -3.42 -3.21 -16.20
CA THR A 7 -2.57 -4.33 -15.83
C THR A 7 -1.31 -4.24 -16.67
N TYR A 8 -0.16 -4.35 -16.01
CA TYR A 8 1.14 -4.19 -16.66
C TYR A 8 2.08 -5.26 -16.14
N GLU A 9 2.79 -5.92 -17.04
CA GLU A 9 3.90 -6.79 -16.68
C GLU A 9 5.13 -5.93 -16.40
N CYS A 10 5.75 -6.14 -15.24
CA CYS A 10 6.92 -5.41 -14.81
C CYS A 10 7.98 -6.40 -14.34
N THR A 11 9.23 -6.18 -14.74
CA THR A 11 10.37 -6.95 -14.23
C THR A 11 10.95 -6.27 -12.99
N VAL A 12 11.38 -7.08 -12.03
CA VAL A 12 12.08 -6.60 -10.84
C VAL A 12 13.58 -6.52 -11.17
N ASP A 13 14.22 -5.41 -10.85
CA ASP A 13 15.66 -5.26 -11.05
C ASP A 13 16.48 -6.01 -9.98
N VAL A 14 17.80 -6.10 -10.16
CA VAL A 14 18.71 -6.78 -9.22
C VAL A 14 18.75 -6.17 -7.81
N LYS A 15 18.21 -4.95 -7.64
CA LYS A 15 18.11 -4.23 -6.37
C LYS A 15 16.70 -4.31 -5.77
N GLY A 16 15.78 -5.06 -6.39
CA GLY A 16 14.42 -5.21 -5.92
C GLY A 16 13.49 -4.04 -6.27
N ARG A 17 13.86 -3.17 -7.22
CA ARG A 17 13.04 -2.03 -7.66
C ARG A 17 12.17 -2.44 -8.84
N ILE A 18 11.00 -1.80 -8.94
CA ILE A 18 10.04 -1.98 -10.02
C ILE A 18 9.80 -0.61 -10.66
N MET A 19 9.90 -0.54 -11.97
CA MET A 19 9.53 0.67 -12.70
C MET A 19 8.00 0.78 -12.76
N ILE A 20 7.45 1.89 -12.27
CA ILE A 20 6.01 2.15 -12.40
C ILE A 20 5.68 2.50 -13.85
N PRO A 21 4.74 1.79 -14.50
CA PRO A 21 4.28 2.11 -15.84
C PRO A 21 3.85 3.58 -15.98
N ILE A 22 4.22 4.21 -17.10
CA ILE A 22 4.00 5.65 -17.34
C ILE A 22 2.51 6.02 -17.19
N ALA A 23 1.60 5.15 -17.64
CA ALA A 23 0.17 5.37 -17.52
C ALA A 23 -0.31 5.41 -16.05
N LEU A 24 0.22 4.54 -15.18
CA LEU A 24 -0.06 4.59 -13.75
C LEU A 24 0.61 5.79 -13.08
N LYS A 25 1.85 6.13 -13.48
CA LYS A 25 2.55 7.33 -12.98
C LYS A 25 1.77 8.61 -13.28
N LYS A 26 1.14 8.71 -14.45
CA LYS A 26 0.24 9.83 -14.80
C LYS A 26 -1.00 9.88 -13.91
N GLN A 27 -1.67 8.73 -13.68
CA GLN A 27 -2.84 8.64 -12.79
C GLN A 27 -2.50 9.01 -11.34
N LEU A 28 -1.27 8.70 -10.89
CA LEU A 28 -0.77 8.97 -9.54
C LEU A 28 -0.11 10.34 -9.37
N SER A 29 0.07 11.12 -10.45
CA SER A 29 0.88 12.34 -10.46
C SER A 29 0.55 13.35 -9.35
N SER A 30 -0.71 13.45 -8.93
CA SER A 30 -1.15 14.34 -7.85
C SER A 30 -0.76 13.87 -6.44
N VAL A 31 -0.50 12.57 -6.24
CA VAL A 31 -0.21 11.96 -4.94
C VAL A 31 1.25 11.52 -4.79
N VAL A 32 1.99 11.38 -5.89
CA VAL A 32 3.39 10.90 -5.92
C VAL A 32 4.29 11.66 -4.95
N LYS A 33 4.13 12.99 -4.82
CA LYS A 33 5.01 13.84 -4.00
C LYS A 33 4.99 13.52 -2.51
N LYS A 34 3.90 12.93 -2.00
CA LYS A 34 3.76 12.62 -0.57
C LYS A 34 4.25 11.21 -0.21
N GLY A 35 4.74 10.46 -1.19
CA GLY A 35 5.16 9.08 -1.00
C GLY A 35 4.01 8.08 -0.86
N PHE A 36 4.39 6.83 -0.68
CA PHE A 36 3.48 5.69 -0.64
C PHE A 36 3.78 4.79 0.54
N VAL A 37 2.82 3.94 0.86
CA VAL A 37 2.95 2.88 1.84
C VAL A 37 2.79 1.54 1.14
N LEU A 38 3.82 0.72 1.26
CA LEU A 38 3.85 -0.65 0.79
C LEU A 38 3.47 -1.59 1.94
N LYS A 39 2.56 -2.51 1.67
CA LYS A 39 2.00 -3.44 2.64
C LYS A 39 1.85 -4.83 2.01
N ARG A 40 1.93 -5.88 2.83
CA ARG A 40 1.55 -7.25 2.43
C ARG A 40 0.03 -7.40 2.49
N ALA A 41 -0.59 -7.94 1.45
CA ALA A 41 -2.01 -8.26 1.49
C ALA A 41 -2.31 -9.30 2.58
N VAL A 42 -3.48 -9.18 3.23
CA VAL A 42 -3.86 -10.09 4.33
C VAL A 42 -4.45 -11.39 3.79
N PHE A 43 -5.14 -11.32 2.66
CA PHE A 43 -5.92 -12.42 2.10
C PHE A 43 -5.31 -13.01 0.82
N GLN A 44 -4.28 -12.36 0.27
CA GLN A 44 -3.67 -12.74 -1.00
C GLN A 44 -2.16 -12.68 -0.88
N GLN A 45 -1.44 -13.50 -1.66
CA GLN A 45 0.03 -13.47 -1.69
C GLN A 45 0.53 -12.37 -2.64
N CYS A 46 0.25 -11.12 -2.29
CA CYS A 46 0.68 -9.96 -3.07
C CYS A 46 1.06 -8.77 -2.17
N LEU A 47 1.64 -7.77 -2.81
CA LEU A 47 1.92 -6.47 -2.20
C LEU A 47 0.86 -5.46 -2.64
N GLU A 48 0.43 -4.64 -1.69
CA GLU A 48 -0.50 -3.54 -1.91
C GLU A 48 0.25 -2.23 -1.70
N LEU A 49 0.01 -1.28 -2.60
CA LEU A 49 0.60 0.05 -2.55
C LEU A 49 -0.50 1.09 -2.36
N TYR A 50 -0.35 1.93 -1.33
CA TYR A 50 -1.31 2.97 -0.99
C TYR A 50 -0.65 4.35 -1.04
N PRO A 51 -1.30 5.37 -1.62
CA PRO A 51 -0.94 6.76 -1.33
C PRO A 51 -1.04 7.02 0.18
N ILE A 52 -0.11 7.81 0.74
CA ILE A 52 -0.08 8.04 2.19
C ILE A 52 -1.39 8.57 2.76
N SER A 53 -2.08 9.46 2.06
CA SER A 53 -3.36 10.03 2.50
C SER A 53 -4.47 8.99 2.61
N GLN A 54 -4.48 7.98 1.73
CA GLN A 54 -5.43 6.87 1.78
C GLN A 54 -5.04 5.89 2.89
N TRP A 55 -3.74 5.65 3.08
CA TRP A 55 -3.23 4.82 4.16
C TRP A 55 -3.60 5.39 5.54
N GLU A 56 -3.44 6.69 5.75
CA GLU A 56 -3.79 7.38 7.00
C GLU A 56 -5.28 7.18 7.36
N GLN A 57 -6.17 7.33 6.38
CA GLN A 57 -7.60 7.08 6.58
C GLN A 57 -7.89 5.62 6.91
N LEU A 58 -7.21 4.69 6.24
CA LEU A 58 -7.38 3.25 6.45
C LEU A 58 -6.88 2.82 7.83
N ILE A 59 -5.67 3.25 8.22
CA ILE A 59 -5.07 2.86 9.50
C ILE A 59 -5.82 3.46 10.68
N THR A 60 -6.44 4.63 10.51
CA THR A 60 -7.32 5.23 11.54
C THR A 60 -8.50 4.32 11.85
N LYS A 61 -9.13 3.72 10.82
CA LYS A 61 -10.22 2.75 10.99
C LYS A 61 -9.74 1.44 11.60
N VAL A 62 -8.54 0.98 11.26
CA VAL A 62 -7.96 -0.23 11.86
C VAL A 62 -7.62 -0.01 13.33
N ASN A 63 -7.12 1.17 13.68
CA ASN A 63 -6.76 1.52 15.05
C ASN A 63 -7.96 1.75 15.97
N SER A 64 -9.16 2.01 15.44
CA SER A 64 -10.38 2.11 16.25
C SER A 64 -10.93 0.76 16.71
N LEU A 65 -10.39 -0.36 16.20
CA LEU A 65 -10.78 -1.69 16.62
C LEU A 65 -10.30 -1.98 18.06
N ASN A 66 -11.19 -2.54 18.89
CA ASN A 66 -10.87 -2.93 20.25
C ASN A 66 -9.80 -4.05 20.26
N ARG A 67 -8.62 -3.76 20.84
CA ARG A 67 -7.47 -4.66 20.91
C ARG A 67 -7.59 -5.78 21.95
N PHE A 68 -8.52 -5.69 22.90
CA PHE A 68 -8.78 -6.76 23.87
C PHE A 68 -9.55 -7.94 23.26
N LYS A 69 -10.16 -7.76 22.09
CA LYS A 69 -10.72 -8.87 21.30
C LYS A 69 -9.60 -9.55 20.52
N LYS A 70 -9.26 -10.79 20.88
CA LYS A 70 -8.19 -11.58 20.24
C LYS A 70 -8.21 -11.53 18.70
N LYS A 71 -9.39 -11.72 18.08
CA LYS A 71 -9.57 -11.64 16.63
C LYS A 71 -9.13 -10.29 16.03
N ASN A 72 -9.45 -9.18 16.70
CA ASN A 72 -9.06 -7.84 16.25
C ASN A 72 -7.55 -7.64 16.41
N ASN A 73 -6.98 -8.08 17.52
CA ASN A 73 -5.55 -7.97 17.76
C ASN A 73 -4.74 -8.76 16.71
N ASP A 74 -5.17 -9.98 16.41
CA ASP A 74 -4.56 -10.81 15.37
C ASP A 74 -4.68 -10.16 13.98
N PHE A 75 -5.84 -9.58 13.67
CA PHE A 75 -6.04 -8.85 12.42
C PHE A 75 -5.12 -7.64 12.34
N ILE A 76 -5.08 -6.77 13.35
CA ILE A 76 -4.21 -5.58 13.38
C ILE A 76 -2.75 -6.00 13.19
N ARG A 77 -2.28 -7.01 13.93
CA ARG A 77 -0.90 -7.50 13.81
C ARG A 77 -0.57 -7.98 12.39
N ARG A 78 -1.47 -8.74 11.75
CA ARG A 78 -1.28 -9.19 10.36
C ARG A 78 -1.36 -8.04 9.37
N PHE A 79 -2.27 -7.10 9.59
CA PHE A 79 -2.52 -5.96 8.70
C PHE A 79 -1.36 -4.97 8.70
N THR A 80 -0.72 -4.74 9.85
CA THR A 80 0.41 -3.82 9.98
C THR A 80 1.78 -4.50 9.86
N ALA A 81 1.82 -5.83 9.69
CA ALA A 81 3.06 -6.57 9.54
C ALA A 81 3.78 -6.20 8.23
N GLY A 82 5.04 -5.76 8.36
CA GLY A 82 5.91 -5.51 7.21
C GLY A 82 5.53 -4.28 6.37
N VAL A 83 4.71 -3.37 6.93
CA VAL A 83 4.39 -2.09 6.30
C VAL A 83 5.65 -1.23 6.20
N LYS A 84 5.88 -0.61 5.05
CA LYS A 84 7.01 0.29 4.81
C LYS A 84 6.56 1.55 4.09
N PHE A 85 7.08 2.70 4.52
CA PHE A 85 7.00 3.92 3.72
C PHE A 85 8.02 3.85 2.59
N ILE A 86 7.61 4.27 1.39
CA ILE A 86 8.47 4.31 0.21
C ILE A 86 8.28 5.64 -0.52
N GLU A 87 9.38 6.16 -1.04
CA GLU A 87 9.39 7.32 -1.94
C GLU A 87 9.68 6.84 -3.36
N LEU A 88 9.14 7.55 -4.35
CA LEU A 88 9.49 7.28 -5.74
C LEU A 88 10.71 8.12 -6.10
N ASP A 89 11.75 7.44 -6.57
CA ASP A 89 12.89 8.06 -7.24
C ASP A 89 12.48 8.76 -8.57
#